data_AF-A0A8T4PB79-F1
#
_entry.id   AF-A0A8T4PB79-F1
#
_cell.length_a   1.000
_cell.length_b   1.000
_cell.length_c   1.000
_cell.angle_alpha   90.00
_cell.angle_beta   90.00
_cell.angle_gamma   90.00
#
_symmetry.space_group_name_H-M   'P 1'
#
loop_
_entity.id
_entity.type
_entity.pdbx_description
1 polymer ?
#
loop_
_entity_poly.entity_id
_entity_poly.type
_entity_poly.pdbx_seq_one_letter_code
_entity_poly.pdbx_strand_id
1 'polypeptide(L)'
;MNINKENIRSVIVQGYVGMLFLLIIMTLSDLTVAGLSKNLDLLQNDPGIIGLWMTAVLLSINVLIQIAIRTFDSKKFRQSIYVISIIYMLLFVAHQIFHFVAGDGVTIDLIYDTTHHIIGVWVIIYAHKWAKLKE
;
A
#
# COMPACT_ATOMS: atom_id res chain seq x y z
N MET A 1 -22.93 0.96 18.95
CA MET A 1 -22.63 1.65 17.68
C MET A 1 -22.82 0.64 16.55
N ASN A 2 -23.95 0.68 15.83
CA ASN A 2 -24.21 -0.18 14.68
C ASN A 2 -23.29 0.24 13.54
N ILE A 3 -22.06 -0.26 13.53
CA ILE A 3 -21.18 -0.05 12.40
C ILE A 3 -21.69 -0.95 11.28
N ASN A 4 -22.27 -0.34 10.25
CA ASN A 4 -22.74 -1.05 9.08
C ASN A 4 -21.55 -1.81 8.45
N LYS A 5 -21.64 -3.14 8.42
CA LYS A 5 -20.60 -4.05 7.92
C LYS A 5 -20.15 -3.69 6.51
N GLU A 6 -21.10 -3.32 5.65
CA GLU A 6 -20.82 -2.89 4.27
C GLU A 6 -20.01 -1.60 4.24
N ASN A 7 -20.26 -0.66 5.16
CA ASN A 7 -19.48 0.57 5.25
C ASN A 7 -18.03 0.30 5.66
N ILE A 8 -17.79 -0.61 6.63
CA ILE A 8 -16.41 -0.97 7.03
C ILE A 8 -15.67 -1.59 5.85
N ARG A 9 -16.30 -2.56 5.19
CA ARG A 9 -15.72 -3.27 4.04
C ARG A 9 -15.39 -2.30 2.91
N SER A 10 -16.29 -1.38 2.60
CA SER A 10 -16.07 -0.35 1.58
C SER A 10 -14.87 0.55 1.92
N VAL A 11 -14.73 0.97 3.17
CA VAL A 11 -13.58 1.78 3.62
C VAL A 11 -12.26 1.03 3.45
N ILE A 12 -12.22 -0.27 3.79
CA ILE A 12 -11.00 -1.09 3.62
C ILE A 12 -10.64 -1.16 2.12
N VAL A 13 -11.62 -1.45 1.26
CA VAL A 13 -11.40 -1.54 -0.19
C VAL A 13 -10.94 -0.21 -0.77
N GLN A 14 -11.57 0.91 -0.38
CA GLN A 14 -11.16 2.25 -0.80
C GLN A 14 -9.73 2.57 -0.35
N GLY A 15 -9.32 2.13 0.84
CA GLY A 15 -7.95 2.28 1.29
C GLY A 15 -6.96 1.50 0.42
N TYR A 16 -7.26 0.24 0.06
CA TYR A 16 -6.45 -0.52 -0.91
C TYR A 16 -6.44 0.13 -2.31
N VAL A 17 -7.53 0.74 -2.75
CA VAL A 17 -7.56 1.53 -4.00
C VAL A 17 -6.64 2.75 -3.89
N GLY A 18 -6.69 3.48 -2.78
CA GLY A 18 -5.85 4.65 -2.54
C GLY A 18 -4.36 4.29 -2.49
N MET A 19 -4.01 3.21 -1.79
CA MET A 19 -2.64 2.69 -1.75
C MET A 19 -2.16 2.25 -3.14
N LEU A 20 -2.99 1.54 -3.91
CA LEU A 20 -2.70 1.16 -5.29
C LEU A 20 -2.45 2.38 -6.18
N PHE A 21 -3.31 3.39 -6.09
CA PHE A 21 -3.20 4.62 -6.87
C PHE A 21 -1.89 5.36 -6.57
N LEU A 22 -1.55 5.50 -5.28
CA LEU A 22 -0.29 6.12 -4.87
C LEU A 22 0.92 5.32 -5.36
N LEU A 23 0.91 3.98 -5.25
CA LEU A 23 2.00 3.14 -5.73
C LEU A 23 2.23 3.33 -7.24
N ILE A 24 1.15 3.43 -8.03
CA ILE A 24 1.22 3.71 -9.47
C ILE A 24 1.81 5.10 -9.71
N ILE A 25 1.34 6.13 -9.00
CA ILE A 25 1.84 7.50 -9.18
C ILE A 25 3.32 7.61 -8.82
N MET A 26 3.77 7.00 -7.72
CA MET A 26 5.17 6.98 -7.33
C MET A 26 6.03 6.37 -8.43
N THR A 27 5.67 5.17 -8.89
CA THR A 27 6.39 4.49 -9.99
C THR A 27 6.41 5.32 -11.28
N LEU A 28 5.30 5.95 -11.64
CA LEU A 28 5.23 6.80 -12.83
C LEU A 28 6.06 8.09 -12.67
N SER A 29 6.09 8.66 -11.46
CA SER A 29 6.88 9.85 -11.14
C SER A 29 8.37 9.55 -11.36
N ASP A 30 8.88 8.45 -10.81
CA ASP A 30 10.29 8.06 -10.93
C ASP A 30 10.69 7.82 -12.38
N LEU A 31 9.85 7.07 -13.12
CA LEU A 31 10.06 6.84 -14.54
C LEU A 31 10.04 8.14 -15.36
N THR A 32 9.16 9.07 -15.00
CA THR A 32 9.06 10.37 -15.67
C THR A 32 10.31 11.21 -15.40
N VAL A 33 10.77 11.28 -14.14
CA VAL A 33 11.98 12.02 -13.77
C VAL A 33 13.22 11.43 -14.46
N ALA A 34 13.38 10.10 -14.45
CA ALA A 34 14.47 9.42 -15.13
C ALA A 34 14.42 9.63 -16.65
N GLY A 35 13.23 9.57 -17.25
CA GLY A 35 13.02 9.82 -18.68
C GLY A 35 13.33 11.26 -19.11
N LEU A 36 12.83 12.24 -18.36
CA LEU A 36 13.03 13.67 -18.64
C LEU A 36 14.49 14.10 -18.41
N SER A 37 15.14 13.55 -17.39
CA SER A 37 16.56 13.80 -17.11
C SER A 37 17.51 13.03 -18.04
N LYS A 38 16.99 12.08 -18.84
CA LYS A 38 17.76 11.12 -19.65
C LYS A 38 18.80 10.34 -18.82
N ASN A 39 18.56 10.20 -17.53
CA ASN A 39 19.45 9.52 -16.60
C ASN A 39 18.72 8.32 -15.96
N LEU A 40 18.86 7.17 -16.59
CA LEU A 40 18.27 5.92 -16.09
C LEU A 40 19.00 5.37 -14.87
N ASP A 41 20.20 5.87 -14.56
CA ASP A 41 20.94 5.43 -13.37
C ASP A 41 20.23 5.84 -12.07
N LEU A 42 19.34 6.84 -12.14
CA LEU A 42 18.44 7.21 -11.04
C LEU A 42 17.56 6.02 -10.59
N LEU A 43 17.25 5.09 -11.50
CA LEU A 43 16.39 3.93 -11.22
C LEU A 43 17.16 2.71 -10.69
N GLN A 44 18.49 2.77 -10.55
CA GLN A 44 19.28 1.60 -10.16
C GLN A 44 18.99 1.13 -8.73
N ASN A 45 18.80 2.07 -7.81
CA ASN A 45 18.58 1.79 -6.39
C ASN A 45 17.11 1.92 -5.99
N ASP A 46 16.34 2.74 -6.69
CA ASP A 46 14.91 2.87 -6.49
C ASP A 46 14.17 3.03 -7.82
N PRO A 47 13.36 2.03 -8.25
CA PRO A 47 13.13 0.76 -7.58
C PRO A 47 14.23 -0.30 -7.84
N GLY A 48 15.12 -0.10 -8.82
CA GLY A 48 16.01 -1.17 -9.30
C GLY A 48 15.25 -2.37 -9.87
N ILE A 49 15.94 -3.44 -10.26
CA ILE A 49 15.29 -4.64 -10.82
C ILE A 49 14.43 -5.36 -9.77
N ILE A 50 14.95 -5.51 -8.56
CA ILE A 50 14.27 -6.23 -7.48
C ILE A 50 13.06 -5.43 -7.00
N GLY A 51 13.21 -4.12 -6.78
CA GLY A 51 12.08 -3.28 -6.39
C GLY A 51 11.04 -3.23 -7.49
N LEU A 52 11.40 -3.18 -8.78
CA LEU A 52 10.43 -3.19 -9.86
C LEU A 52 9.60 -4.49 -9.88
N TRP A 53 10.27 -5.63 -9.68
CA TRP A 53 9.59 -6.92 -9.52
C TRP A 53 8.66 -6.93 -8.30
N MET A 54 9.13 -6.40 -7.17
CA MET A 54 8.34 -6.30 -5.95
C MET A 54 7.12 -5.39 -6.14
N THR A 55 7.29 -4.26 -6.81
CA THR A 55 6.20 -3.34 -7.19
C THR A 55 5.17 -4.06 -8.07
N ALA A 56 5.59 -4.82 -9.09
CA ALA A 56 4.66 -5.59 -9.92
C ALA A 56 3.84 -6.61 -9.09
N VAL A 57 4.49 -7.27 -8.14
CA VAL A 57 3.82 -8.19 -7.20
C VAL A 57 2.84 -7.43 -6.29
N LEU A 58 3.25 -6.30 -5.71
CA LEU A 58 2.43 -5.49 -4.81
C LEU A 58 1.21 -4.87 -5.52
N LEU A 59 1.37 -4.42 -6.76
CA LEU A 59 0.25 -3.97 -7.61
C LEU A 59 -0.78 -5.09 -7.79
N SER A 60 -0.31 -6.30 -8.11
CA SER A 60 -1.18 -7.47 -8.28
C SER A 60 -1.90 -7.85 -6.99
N ILE A 61 -1.18 -7.87 -5.86
CA ILE A 61 -1.73 -8.15 -4.54
C ILE A 61 -2.80 -7.12 -4.16
N ASN A 62 -2.57 -5.83 -4.41
CA ASN A 62 -3.55 -4.77 -4.13
C ASN A 62 -4.88 -5.04 -4.86
N VAL A 63 -4.82 -5.36 -6.15
CA VAL A 63 -6.03 -5.66 -6.95
C VAL A 63 -6.72 -6.93 -6.43
N LEU A 64 -5.96 -8.00 -6.19
CA LEU A 64 -6.51 -9.27 -5.72
C LEU A 64 -7.16 -9.14 -4.34
N ILE A 65 -6.58 -8.36 -3.42
CA ILE A 65 -7.17 -8.10 -2.11
C ILE A 65 -8.49 -7.35 -2.24
N GLN A 66 -8.59 -6.34 -3.11
CA GLN A 66 -9.84 -5.63 -3.33
C GLN A 66 -10.95 -6.55 -3.84
N ILE A 67 -10.63 -7.43 -4.78
CA ILE A 67 -11.56 -8.45 -5.29
C ILE A 67 -11.92 -9.44 -4.18
N ALA A 68 -10.93 -9.97 -3.46
CA ALA A 68 -11.15 -10.95 -2.40
C ALA A 68 -12.02 -10.37 -1.28
N ILE A 69 -11.77 -9.13 -0.84
CA ILE A 69 -12.62 -8.44 0.12
C ILE A 69 -14.04 -8.32 -0.45
N ARG A 70 -14.17 -8.02 -1.74
CA ARG A 70 -15.39 -8.06 -2.61
C ARG A 70 -16.20 -9.35 -2.58
N THR A 71 -15.53 -10.48 -2.38
CA THR A 71 -16.10 -11.82 -2.64
C THR A 71 -16.29 -12.64 -1.38
N PHE A 72 -15.38 -12.54 -0.41
CA PHE A 72 -15.35 -13.39 0.78
C PHE A 72 -15.64 -12.61 2.07
N ASP A 73 -16.18 -13.29 3.07
CA ASP A 73 -16.62 -12.64 4.33
C ASP A 73 -16.55 -13.57 5.57
N SER A 74 -15.90 -14.73 5.46
CA SER A 74 -15.71 -15.63 6.61
C SER A 74 -14.87 -14.96 7.70
N LYS A 75 -15.08 -15.32 8.97
CA LYS A 75 -14.32 -14.73 10.09
C LYS A 75 -12.81 -14.88 9.93
N LYS A 76 -12.35 -16.07 9.51
CA LYS A 76 -10.92 -16.34 9.24
C LYS A 76 -10.36 -15.44 8.14
N PHE A 77 -11.14 -15.22 7.07
CA PHE A 77 -10.74 -14.33 5.98
C PHE A 77 -10.60 -12.87 6.44
N ARG A 78 -11.55 -12.38 7.24
CA ARG A 78 -11.47 -11.02 7.80
C ARG A 78 -10.23 -10.84 8.68
N GLN A 79 -9.90 -11.85 9.49
CA GLN A 79 -8.67 -11.88 10.28
C GLN A 79 -7.40 -11.91 9.42
N SER A 80 -7.39 -12.68 8.32
CA SER A 80 -6.23 -12.72 7.43
C SER A 80 -6.00 -11.37 6.73
N ILE A 81 -7.07 -10.68 6.31
CA ILE A 81 -6.94 -9.32 5.74
C ILE A 81 -6.29 -8.37 6.74
N TYR A 82 -6.71 -8.38 8.01
CA TYR A 82 -6.07 -7.57 9.05
C TYR A 82 -4.56 -7.84 9.19
N VAL A 83 -4.17 -9.12 9.24
CA VAL A 83 -2.75 -9.51 9.32
C VAL A 83 -1.96 -9.09 8.08
N ILE A 84 -2.51 -9.33 6.89
CA ILE A 84 -1.91 -8.94 5.61
C ILE A 84 -1.72 -7.42 5.54
N SER A 85 -2.71 -6.63 5.98
CA SER A 85 -2.58 -5.16 5.99
C SER A 85 -1.43 -4.70 6.89
N ILE A 86 -1.19 -5.36 8.03
CA ILE A 86 -0.04 -5.05 8.91
C ILE A 86 1.27 -5.39 8.21
N ILE A 87 1.40 -6.60 7.66
CA ILE A 87 2.64 -7.03 6.98
C ILE A 87 2.95 -6.10 5.80
N TYR A 88 1.93 -5.77 5.00
CA TYR A 88 2.03 -4.82 3.91
C TYR A 88 2.55 -3.47 4.41
N MET A 89 1.96 -2.92 5.47
CA MET A 89 2.43 -1.64 6.02
C MET A 89 3.85 -1.68 6.57
N LEU A 90 4.23 -2.76 7.24
CA LEU A 90 5.60 -2.90 7.76
C LEU A 90 6.63 -2.91 6.63
N LEU A 91 6.30 -3.46 5.46
CA LEU A 91 7.18 -3.41 4.28
C LEU A 91 7.43 -1.97 3.81
N PHE A 92 6.39 -1.15 3.72
CA PHE A 92 6.53 0.25 3.29
C PHE A 92 7.17 1.15 4.36
N VAL A 93 6.96 0.85 5.64
CA VAL A 93 7.69 1.53 6.73
C VAL A 93 9.18 1.18 6.67
N ALA A 94 9.53 -0.09 6.42
CA ALA A 94 10.92 -0.49 6.25
C ALA A 94 11.56 0.21 5.05
N HIS A 95 10.86 0.28 3.91
CA HIS A 95 11.29 1.02 2.72
C HIS A 95 11.58 2.50 3.02
N GLN A 96 10.66 3.20 3.70
CA GLN A 96 10.87 4.59 4.12
C GLN A 96 12.09 4.77 5.05
N ILE A 97 12.34 3.81 5.95
CA ILE A 97 13.53 3.84 6.81
C ILE A 97 14.81 3.74 5.97
N PHE A 98 14.82 2.92 4.92
CA PHE A 98 15.97 2.85 4.01
C PHE A 98 16.25 4.19 3.32
N HIS A 99 15.22 4.90 2.85
CA HIS A 99 15.38 6.26 2.30
C HIS A 99 16.00 7.23 3.30
N PHE A 100 15.52 7.24 4.54
CA PHE A 100 16.09 8.10 5.59
C PHE A 100 17.54 7.74 5.92
N VAL A 101 17.89 6.45 5.98
CA VAL A 101 19.25 5.98 6.26
C VAL A 101 20.20 6.28 5.09
N ALA A 102 19.70 6.25 3.85
CA ALA A 102 20.44 6.64 2.65
C ALA A 102 20.72 8.16 2.58
N GLY A 103 20.06 8.95 3.44
CA GLY A 103 20.22 10.40 3.49
C GLY A 103 19.35 11.13 2.48
N ASP A 104 18.27 10.51 2.01
CA ASP A 104 17.34 11.13 1.08
C ASP A 104 16.70 12.37 1.74
N GLY A 105 16.58 13.44 0.95
CA GLY A 105 16.01 14.70 1.40
C GLY A 105 14.49 14.64 1.56
N VAL A 106 13.89 15.78 1.91
CA VAL A 106 12.43 15.96 1.86
C VAL A 106 12.02 16.16 0.40
N THR A 107 11.61 15.08 -0.27
CA THR A 107 11.15 15.07 -1.66
C THR A 107 9.63 14.88 -1.75
N ILE A 108 9.10 14.90 -2.99
CA ILE A 108 7.70 14.56 -3.23
C ILE A 108 7.39 13.09 -2.90
N ASP A 109 8.40 12.22 -2.99
CA ASP A 109 8.28 10.79 -2.71
C ASP A 109 7.99 10.56 -1.23
N LEU A 110 8.63 11.32 -0.34
CA LEU A 110 8.30 11.33 1.08
C LEU A 110 6.83 11.71 1.35
N ILE A 111 6.27 12.64 0.56
CA ILE A 111 4.84 13.02 0.69
C ILE A 111 3.96 11.85 0.24
N TYR A 112 4.30 11.20 -0.87
CA TYR A 112 3.56 10.04 -1.37
C TYR A 112 3.61 8.87 -0.38
N ASP A 113 4.78 8.54 0.13
CA ASP A 113 4.97 7.47 1.12
C ASP A 113 4.23 7.77 2.42
N THR A 114 4.36 8.98 2.95
CA THR A 114 3.65 9.37 4.17
C THR A 114 2.13 9.27 3.98
N THR A 115 1.63 9.71 2.83
CA THR A 115 0.19 9.60 2.51
C THR A 115 -0.22 8.14 2.40
N HIS A 116 0.59 7.31 1.73
CA HIS A 116 0.36 5.87 1.60
C HIS A 116 0.32 5.19 2.98
N HIS A 117 1.21 5.58 3.90
CA HIS A 117 1.25 5.04 5.25
C HIS A 117 0.02 5.43 6.08
N ILE A 118 -0.43 6.68 5.99
CA ILE A 118 -1.64 7.14 6.67
C ILE A 118 -2.85 6.32 6.22
N ILE A 119 -2.99 6.10 4.91
CA ILE A 119 -4.05 5.27 4.35
C ILE A 119 -3.92 3.83 4.86
N GLY A 120 -2.72 3.25 4.86
CA GLY A 120 -2.53 1.89 5.33
C GLY A 120 -2.80 1.70 6.82
N VAL A 121 -2.44 2.66 7.68
CA VAL A 121 -2.84 2.66 9.09
C VAL A 121 -4.36 2.70 9.22
N TRP A 122 -5.02 3.53 8.40
CA TRP A 122 -6.48 3.59 8.36
C TRP A 122 -7.10 2.25 7.96
N VAL A 123 -6.55 1.59 6.93
CA VAL A 123 -6.95 0.24 6.51
C VAL A 123 -6.80 -0.76 7.65
N ILE A 124 -5.69 -0.75 8.38
CA ILE A 124 -5.45 -1.66 9.52
C ILE A 124 -6.52 -1.47 10.61
N ILE A 125 -6.84 -0.22 10.96
CA ILE A 125 -7.86 0.10 11.97
C ILE A 125 -9.22 -0.47 11.56
N TYR A 126 -9.62 -0.30 10.30
CA TYR A 126 -10.92 -0.78 9.81
C TYR A 126 -10.93 -2.29 9.59
N ALA A 127 -9.83 -2.89 9.12
CA ALA A 127 -9.68 -4.33 9.01
C ALA A 127 -9.76 -5.00 10.40
N HIS A 128 -9.18 -4.40 11.43
CA HIS A 128 -9.31 -4.86 12.81
C HIS A 128 -10.77 -4.85 13.29
N LYS A 129 -11.48 -3.75 13.03
CA LYS A 129 -12.92 -3.64 13.36
C LYS A 129 -13.73 -4.71 12.63
N TRP A 130 -13.44 -4.93 11.34
CA TRP A 130 -14.11 -5.94 10.51
C TRP A 130 -13.87 -7.37 11.00
N ALA A 131 -12.62 -7.68 11.37
CA ALA A 131 -12.21 -8.99 11.89
C ALA A 131 -12.87 -9.35 13.24
N LYS A 132 -13.33 -8.34 14.01
CA LYS A 132 -14.01 -8.50 15.29
C LYS A 132 -15.53 -8.61 15.18
N LEU A 133 -16.14 -8.33 14.02
CA LEU A 133 -17.59 -8.49 13.85
C LEU A 133 -17.98 -9.97 14.02
N LYS A 134 -19.06 -10.21 14.76
CA LYS A 134 -19.67 -11.55 14.86
C LYS A 134 -20.17 -12.00 13.49
N GLU A 135 -20.27 -13.31 13.29
CA GLU A 135 -20.87 -13.89 12.07
C GLU A 135 -22.34 -13.52 11.97
#